data_AF-A0A2V7EKV9-F1
#
_entry.id   AF-A0A2V7EKV9-F1
#
_cell.length_a   1.000
_cell.length_b   1.000
_cell.length_c   1.000
_cell.angle_alpha   90.00
_cell.angle_beta   90.00
_cell.angle_gamma   90.00
#
_symmetry.space_group_name_H-M   'P 1'
#
loop_
_entity.id
_entity.type
_entity.pdbx_description
1 polymer ?
#
loop_
_entity_poly.entity_id
_entity_poly.type
_entity_poly.pdbx_seq_one_letter_code
_entity_poly.pdbx_strand_id
1 'polypeptide(L)'
;MLLPLFAVAVQSLSGQDVPRLQARADSLVREWRRASALADMVDSLDHARAAGGTDTISVGALRIVTNPSPARLREAASRAWPVIDSLYGTEARQLAQRPYLIAPYDPDTTSPKPTLRGAIQVPWDQDVTSLAMILVTNVPIGQPDAALHNWLGGLVVPIVRPEQARAAVYVQLVTAPSQAARSCFLGVMNDCRNALGLAESPDPLRQWYPSVGERRALVVRAFAEYFGYLDHGARKPTLQSCGAGSDAACTELLRSLPPGVLPRPLTYDARAALVHIALRLGGREAYHRLIATPALPIPQRLAGAAGVSVDSLVSLWRAEILAARPAPVTVPPWGPWVALGWTAVFAVCALRSSRWRVS
;
A
#
# COMPACT_ATOMS: atom_id res chain seq x y z
N MET A 1 2.91 60.19 -72.24
CA MET A 1 4.29 59.70 -72.49
C MET A 1 5.07 59.94 -71.21
N LEU A 2 5.49 58.85 -70.52
CA LEU A 2 6.29 58.73 -69.27
C LEU A 2 5.62 59.30 -67.98
N LEU A 3 5.57 58.69 -66.78
CA LEU A 3 5.83 57.37 -66.16
C LEU A 3 5.33 57.53 -64.69
N PRO A 4 4.81 56.50 -63.96
CA PRO A 4 4.45 56.60 -62.54
C PRO A 4 5.58 56.08 -61.63
N LEU A 5 5.68 56.56 -60.39
CA LEU A 5 6.49 55.94 -59.35
C LEU A 5 5.79 56.05 -57.98
N PHE A 6 5.63 54.87 -57.37
CA PHE A 6 5.07 54.61 -56.05
C PHE A 6 5.91 55.25 -54.93
N ALA A 7 5.26 55.74 -53.88
CA ALA A 7 5.88 55.95 -52.58
C ALA A 7 5.08 55.23 -51.50
N VAL A 8 5.67 54.14 -50.99
CA VAL A 8 5.25 53.36 -49.83
C VAL A 8 5.56 54.16 -48.57
N ALA A 9 4.55 54.51 -47.79
CA ALA A 9 4.74 54.99 -46.42
C ALA A 9 4.93 53.76 -45.51
N VAL A 10 6.19 53.46 -45.20
CA VAL A 10 6.56 52.51 -44.15
C VAL A 10 6.23 53.15 -42.80
N GLN A 11 5.16 52.68 -42.15
CA GLN A 11 4.97 52.94 -40.73
C GLN A 11 6.01 52.14 -39.96
N SER A 12 7.01 52.83 -39.42
CA SER A 12 7.99 52.27 -38.50
C SER A 12 7.28 51.76 -37.23
N LEU A 13 7.36 50.46 -36.99
CA LEU A 13 7.09 49.84 -35.69
C LEU A 13 7.92 50.57 -34.61
N SER A 14 7.24 51.24 -33.69
CA SER A 14 7.81 51.79 -32.47
C SER A 14 8.56 50.69 -31.72
N GLY A 15 9.89 50.84 -31.68
CA GLY A 15 10.81 49.89 -31.08
C GLY A 15 10.51 49.65 -29.61
N GLN A 16 10.66 48.40 -29.18
CA GLN A 16 10.77 48.06 -27.77
C GLN A 16 11.88 48.92 -27.17
N ASP A 17 11.54 49.66 -26.12
CA ASP A 17 12.43 50.60 -25.45
C ASP A 17 13.56 49.80 -24.77
N VAL A 18 14.68 49.64 -25.47
CA VAL A 18 15.87 48.88 -25.07
C VAL A 18 16.31 49.21 -23.63
N PRO A 19 16.31 50.49 -23.17
CA PRO A 19 16.66 50.83 -21.80
C PRO A 19 15.71 50.22 -20.76
N ARG A 20 14.42 50.11 -21.08
CA ARG A 20 13.41 49.53 -20.18
C ARG A 20 13.58 48.02 -20.05
N LEU A 21 13.95 47.33 -21.12
CA LEU A 21 14.26 45.90 -21.09
C LEU A 21 15.55 45.62 -20.31
N GLN A 22 16.59 46.44 -20.49
CA GLN A 22 17.82 46.37 -19.70
C GLN A 22 17.56 46.58 -18.20
N ALA A 23 16.80 47.62 -17.83
CA ALA A 23 16.46 47.87 -16.42
C ALA A 23 15.69 46.70 -15.78
N ARG A 24 14.81 46.04 -16.55
CA ARG A 24 14.05 44.87 -16.08
C ARG A 24 14.95 43.63 -15.95
N ALA A 25 15.86 43.41 -16.91
CA ALA A 25 16.85 42.34 -16.84
C ALA A 25 17.78 42.52 -15.62
N ASP A 26 18.28 43.74 -15.38
CA ASP A 26 19.12 44.05 -14.23
C ASP A 26 18.39 43.85 -12.90
N SER A 27 17.09 44.17 -12.86
CA SER A 27 16.25 43.89 -11.69
C SER A 27 16.12 42.39 -11.42
N LEU A 28 15.85 41.60 -12.48
CA LEU A 28 15.74 40.15 -12.37
C LEU A 28 17.08 39.51 -11.97
N VAL A 29 18.20 40.01 -12.48
CA VAL A 29 19.54 39.53 -12.08
C VAL A 29 19.80 39.82 -10.60
N ARG A 30 19.40 41.00 -10.10
CA ARG A 30 19.52 41.32 -8.67
C ARG A 30 18.64 40.43 -7.80
N GLU A 31 17.39 40.18 -8.21
CA GLU A 31 16.49 39.28 -7.49
C GLU A 31 17.00 37.84 -7.50
N TRP A 32 17.47 37.37 -8.66
CA TRP A 32 18.07 36.04 -8.80
C TRP A 32 19.30 35.88 -7.90
N ARG A 33 20.22 36.86 -7.88
CA ARG A 33 21.39 36.80 -6.99
C ARG A 33 21.00 36.78 -5.50
N ARG A 34 19.95 37.51 -5.11
CA ARG A 34 19.44 37.46 -3.73
C ARG A 34 18.83 36.09 -3.41
N ALA A 35 18.07 35.52 -4.34
CA ALA A 35 17.49 34.19 -4.19
C ALA A 35 18.58 33.10 -4.12
N SER A 36 19.59 33.16 -4.99
CA SER A 36 20.73 32.24 -4.96
C SER A 36 21.54 32.36 -3.66
N ALA A 37 21.81 33.57 -3.18
CA ALA A 37 22.52 33.74 -1.91
C ALA A 37 21.72 33.21 -0.70
N LEU A 38 20.38 33.30 -0.75
CA LEU A 38 19.51 32.68 0.25
C LEU A 38 19.54 31.15 0.15
N ALA A 39 19.49 30.59 -1.07
CA ALA A 39 19.58 29.15 -1.30
C ALA A 39 20.93 28.60 -0.82
N ASP A 40 22.04 29.25 -1.16
CA ASP A 40 23.39 28.86 -0.71
C ASP A 40 23.52 28.89 0.83
N MET A 41 22.88 29.87 1.48
CA MET A 41 22.83 29.95 2.95
C MET A 41 22.03 28.79 3.55
N VAL A 42 20.88 28.42 2.95
CA VAL A 42 20.07 27.28 3.39
C VAL A 42 20.83 25.97 3.19
N ASP A 43 21.44 25.76 2.02
CA ASP A 43 22.26 24.57 1.73
C ASP A 43 23.45 24.44 2.71
N SER A 44 24.07 25.57 3.08
CA SER A 44 25.15 25.60 4.08
C SER A 44 24.64 25.21 5.48
N LEU A 45 23.46 25.69 5.88
CA LEU A 45 22.83 25.29 7.14
C LEU A 45 22.46 23.80 7.14
N ASP A 46 21.99 23.27 6.01
CA ASP A 46 21.67 21.86 5.88
C ASP A 46 22.91 20.96 5.91
N HIS A 47 24.02 21.41 5.31
CA HIS A 47 25.32 20.75 5.49
C HIS A 47 25.78 20.78 6.94
N ALA A 48 25.61 21.89 7.65
CA ALA A 48 25.94 21.99 9.07
C ALA A 48 25.04 21.10 9.96
N ARG A 49 23.74 20.99 9.64
CA ARG A 49 22.80 20.07 10.32
C ARG A 49 23.13 18.60 10.03
N ALA A 50 23.49 18.28 8.80
CA ALA A 50 23.94 16.94 8.42
C ALA A 50 25.25 16.54 9.13
N ALA A 51 26.11 17.52 9.42
CA ALA A 51 27.32 17.34 10.23
C ALA A 51 27.06 17.42 11.75
N GLY A 52 25.89 17.91 12.18
CA GLY A 52 25.48 18.02 13.57
C GLY A 52 25.18 16.65 14.16
N GLY A 53 25.57 16.46 15.43
CA GLY A 53 25.32 15.21 16.17
C GLY A 53 23.84 14.79 16.18
N THR A 54 23.57 13.54 16.51
CA THR A 54 22.20 12.99 16.55
C THR A 54 21.39 13.53 17.74
N ASP A 55 20.12 13.84 17.51
CA ASP A 55 19.12 14.11 18.54
C ASP A 55 18.29 12.85 18.84
N THR A 56 17.82 12.71 20.08
CA THR A 56 16.98 11.59 20.51
C THR A 56 15.66 12.09 21.10
N ILE A 57 14.57 11.81 20.40
CA ILE A 57 13.20 12.12 20.82
C ILE A 57 12.63 10.91 21.58
N SER A 58 11.96 11.20 22.70
CA SER A 58 11.40 10.21 23.61
C SER A 58 9.93 10.50 23.89
N VAL A 59 9.05 9.52 23.63
CA VAL A 59 7.61 9.57 23.95
C VAL A 59 7.18 8.19 24.45
N GLY A 60 6.81 8.07 25.73
CA GLY A 60 6.59 6.76 26.35
C GLY A 60 7.84 5.88 26.23
N ALA A 61 7.69 4.63 25.76
CA ALA A 61 8.83 3.75 25.46
C ALA A 61 9.40 3.98 24.06
N LEU A 62 8.75 4.76 23.19
CA LEU A 62 9.25 5.05 21.86
C LEU A 62 10.47 5.98 21.94
N ARG A 63 11.51 5.61 21.17
CA ARG A 63 12.75 6.36 20.99
C ARG A 63 12.96 6.59 19.50
N ILE A 64 13.28 7.82 19.10
CA ILE A 64 13.63 8.18 17.72
C ILE A 64 14.99 8.85 17.76
N VAL A 65 15.95 8.32 17.02
CA VAL A 65 17.24 8.94 16.76
C VAL A 65 17.17 9.60 15.39
N THR A 66 17.49 10.89 15.33
CA THR A 66 17.36 11.72 14.12
C THR A 66 18.49 12.74 14.02
N ASN A 67 18.83 13.18 12.81
CA ASN A 67 19.62 14.40 12.64
C ASN A 67 18.76 15.64 13.01
N PRO A 68 19.41 16.76 13.39
CA PRO A 68 18.72 18.03 13.63
C PRO A 68 17.93 18.46 12.38
N SER A 69 16.62 18.67 12.54
CA SER A 69 15.74 19.06 11.43
C SER A 69 14.48 19.77 11.97
N PRO A 70 13.76 20.56 11.14
CA PRO A 70 12.48 21.16 11.49
C PRO A 70 11.31 20.16 11.49
N ALA A 71 11.56 18.89 11.17
CA ALA A 71 10.52 17.87 11.13
C ALA A 71 9.83 17.73 12.50
N ARG A 72 8.50 17.72 12.50
CA ARG A 72 7.67 17.67 13.71
C ARG A 72 7.55 16.25 14.30
N LEU A 73 8.69 15.58 14.46
CA LEU A 73 8.77 14.17 14.88
C LEU A 73 8.23 13.92 16.30
N ARG A 74 8.40 14.87 17.22
CA ARG A 74 7.87 14.75 18.59
C ARG A 74 6.34 14.75 18.62
N GLU A 75 5.72 15.64 17.84
CA GLU A 75 4.26 15.70 17.70
C GLU A 75 3.74 14.42 17.02
N ALA A 76 4.40 13.98 15.95
CA ALA A 76 4.04 12.73 15.27
C ALA A 76 4.15 11.52 16.21
N ALA A 77 5.22 11.43 16.99
CA ALA A 77 5.42 10.39 18.00
C ALA A 77 4.33 10.40 19.08
N SER A 78 3.89 11.59 19.53
CA SER A 78 2.79 11.71 20.49
C SER A 78 1.45 11.16 19.95
N ARG A 79 1.21 11.26 18.64
CA ARG A 79 0.03 10.70 17.99
C ARG A 79 0.17 9.19 17.71
N ALA A 80 1.37 8.74 17.37
CA ALA A 80 1.65 7.34 17.07
C ALA A 80 1.67 6.46 18.33
N TRP A 81 2.19 6.99 19.45
CA TRP A 81 2.44 6.20 20.65
C TRP A 81 1.19 5.47 21.19
N PRO A 82 0.02 6.11 21.36
CA PRO A 82 -1.18 5.40 21.84
C PRO A 82 -1.61 4.25 20.93
N VAL A 83 -1.46 4.41 19.61
CA VAL A 83 -1.81 3.36 18.62
C VAL A 83 -0.85 2.18 18.75
N ILE A 84 0.45 2.44 18.83
CA ILE A 84 1.50 1.42 18.99
C ILE A 84 1.32 0.69 20.33
N ASP A 85 1.16 1.43 21.42
CA ASP A 85 0.97 0.89 22.77
C ASP A 85 -0.32 0.06 22.88
N SER A 86 -1.40 0.48 22.22
CA SER A 86 -2.66 -0.28 22.21
C SER A 86 -2.55 -1.65 21.54
N LEU A 87 -1.69 -1.79 20.52
CA LEU A 87 -1.52 -3.04 19.79
C LEU A 87 -0.52 -3.98 20.46
N TYR A 88 0.66 -3.46 20.80
CA TYR A 88 1.77 -4.28 21.30
C TYR A 88 1.79 -4.39 22.82
N GLY A 89 1.08 -3.50 23.52
CA GLY A 89 0.93 -3.51 24.96
C GLY A 89 2.26 -3.56 25.70
N THR A 90 2.48 -4.60 26.51
CA THR A 90 3.73 -4.74 27.27
C THR A 90 4.97 -4.90 26.42
N GLU A 91 4.84 -5.41 25.20
CA GLU A 91 5.97 -5.55 24.25
C GLU A 91 6.39 -4.22 23.63
N ALA A 92 5.55 -3.18 23.70
CA ALA A 92 5.94 -1.84 23.28
C ALA A 92 7.15 -1.30 24.09
N ARG A 93 7.43 -1.87 25.28
CA ARG A 93 8.63 -1.54 26.07
C ARG A 93 9.94 -1.83 25.34
N GLN A 94 9.96 -2.78 24.41
CA GLN A 94 11.15 -3.08 23.60
C GLN A 94 11.62 -1.87 22.77
N LEU A 95 10.71 -0.94 22.45
CA LEU A 95 11.02 0.26 21.66
C LEU A 95 11.97 1.22 22.40
N ALA A 96 12.13 1.06 23.72
CA ALA A 96 13.13 1.81 24.47
C ALA A 96 14.57 1.39 24.11
N GLN A 97 14.74 0.14 23.68
CA GLN A 97 16.03 -0.46 23.30
C GLN A 97 16.19 -0.58 21.78
N ARG A 98 15.11 -0.34 21.02
CA ARG A 98 15.05 -0.42 19.56
C ARG A 98 14.55 0.91 19.01
N PRO A 99 15.39 1.95 18.95
CA PRO A 99 14.97 3.24 18.48
C PRO A 99 14.64 3.20 16.98
N TYR A 100 13.71 4.04 16.56
CA TYR A 100 13.61 4.42 15.16
C TYR A 100 14.86 5.18 14.77
N LEU A 101 15.40 4.88 13.59
CA LEU A 101 16.39 5.73 12.94
C LEU A 101 15.63 6.49 11.85
N ILE A 102 15.52 7.81 11.99
CA ILE A 102 14.83 8.66 11.01
C ILE A 102 15.81 9.70 10.51
N ALA A 103 15.88 9.88 9.20
CA ALA A 103 16.72 10.87 8.56
C ALA A 103 15.82 11.85 7.78
N PRO A 104 15.37 12.95 8.41
CA PRO A 104 14.66 13.97 7.69
C PRO A 104 15.57 14.64 6.65
N TYR A 105 15.03 14.88 5.47
CA TYR A 105 15.72 15.57 4.38
C TYR A 105 14.85 16.70 3.84
N ASP A 106 15.48 17.73 3.29
CA ASP A 106 14.78 18.78 2.55
C ASP A 106 14.41 18.24 1.15
N PRO A 107 13.12 18.18 0.77
CA PRO A 107 12.72 17.73 -0.55
C PRO A 107 13.13 18.71 -1.67
N ASP A 108 13.44 19.97 -1.35
CA ASP A 108 13.70 21.01 -2.34
C ASP A 108 15.20 21.17 -2.68
N THR A 109 16.10 20.58 -1.88
CA THR A 109 17.54 20.62 -2.12
C THR A 109 18.02 19.48 -3.03
N THR A 110 19.01 19.77 -3.87
CA THR A 110 19.77 18.75 -4.63
C THR A 110 20.93 18.18 -3.81
N SER A 111 21.11 18.64 -2.57
CA SER A 111 22.19 18.20 -1.70
C SER A 111 22.13 16.69 -1.42
N PRO A 112 23.29 16.05 -1.16
CA PRO A 112 23.33 14.65 -0.80
C PRO A 112 22.46 14.38 0.43
N LYS A 113 21.53 13.44 0.32
CA LYS A 113 20.63 13.08 1.41
C LYS A 113 21.45 12.58 2.61
N PRO A 114 21.19 13.06 3.84
CA PRO A 114 21.90 12.60 5.02
C PRO A 114 21.74 11.08 5.17
N THR A 115 22.86 10.36 5.20
CA THR A 115 22.88 8.90 5.28
C THR A 115 23.10 8.43 6.71
N LEU A 116 22.03 8.37 7.49
CA LEU A 116 21.98 7.46 8.64
C LEU A 116 21.74 6.04 8.09
N ARG A 117 22.74 5.16 8.21
CA ARG A 117 22.64 3.78 7.69
C ARG A 117 21.44 3.07 8.35
N GLY A 118 20.51 2.60 7.52
CA GLY A 118 19.29 1.93 7.98
C GLY A 118 18.18 2.87 8.47
N ALA A 119 18.35 4.19 8.33
CA ALA A 119 17.30 5.14 8.68
C ALA A 119 16.22 5.25 7.61
N ILE A 120 15.00 5.52 8.09
CA ILE A 120 13.86 5.87 7.26
C ILE A 120 14.04 7.32 6.82
N GLN A 121 14.18 7.55 5.52
CA GLN A 121 14.25 8.90 4.96
C GLN A 121 12.84 9.48 4.85
N VAL A 122 12.64 10.67 5.42
CA VAL A 122 11.36 11.37 5.40
C VAL A 122 11.54 12.83 4.97
N PRO A 123 10.68 13.39 4.12
CA PRO A 123 10.69 14.84 3.88
C PRO A 123 10.43 15.60 5.19
N TRP A 124 11.21 16.63 5.48
CA TRP A 124 11.11 17.39 6.73
C TRP A 124 9.83 18.24 6.85
N ASP A 125 9.20 18.55 5.73
CA ASP A 125 7.99 19.36 5.55
C ASP A 125 6.71 18.51 5.59
N GLN A 126 6.88 17.19 5.72
CA GLN A 126 5.78 16.24 5.81
C GLN A 126 4.88 16.57 7.01
N ASP A 127 3.57 16.49 6.80
CA ASP A 127 2.61 16.80 7.85
C ASP A 127 2.66 15.77 8.99
N VAL A 128 2.24 16.21 10.19
CA VAL A 128 2.30 15.42 11.42
C VAL A 128 1.52 14.10 11.30
N THR A 129 0.42 14.09 10.56
CA THR A 129 -0.41 12.89 10.39
C THR A 129 0.31 11.86 9.53
N SER A 130 0.91 12.30 8.42
CA SER A 130 1.70 11.41 7.56
C SER A 130 2.97 10.90 8.25
N LEU A 131 3.66 11.73 9.03
CA LEU A 131 4.78 11.28 9.86
C LEU A 131 4.33 10.27 10.92
N ALA A 132 3.21 10.51 11.59
CA ALA A 132 2.66 9.55 12.57
C ALA A 132 2.29 8.22 11.90
N MET A 133 1.74 8.26 10.69
CA MET A 133 1.48 7.06 9.88
C MET A 133 2.76 6.27 9.61
N ILE A 134 3.84 6.94 9.19
CA ILE A 134 5.14 6.28 8.94
C ILE A 134 5.64 5.57 10.21
N LEU A 135 5.54 6.22 11.38
CA LEU A 135 5.92 5.60 12.65
C LEU A 135 5.07 4.36 12.92
N VAL A 136 3.75 4.48 12.79
CA VAL A 136 2.80 3.39 13.07
C VAL A 136 2.99 2.21 12.11
N THR A 137 3.37 2.42 10.85
CA THR A 137 3.55 1.33 9.87
C THR A 137 4.93 0.68 9.89
N ASN A 138 5.94 1.33 10.50
CA ASN A 138 7.33 0.87 10.49
C ASN A 138 7.87 0.61 11.90
N VAL A 139 7.04 0.07 12.79
CA VAL A 139 7.41 -0.15 14.19
C VAL A 139 8.58 -1.12 14.29
N PRO A 140 9.73 -0.75 14.90
CA PRO A 140 10.91 -1.59 15.01
C PRO A 140 10.78 -2.62 16.15
N ILE A 141 9.63 -3.29 16.21
CA ILE A 141 9.40 -4.39 17.15
C ILE A 141 10.06 -5.67 16.62
N GLY A 142 10.42 -6.58 17.52
CA GLY A 142 10.94 -7.89 17.13
C GLY A 142 10.03 -8.60 16.13
N GLN A 143 10.62 -9.21 15.11
CA GLN A 143 9.86 -10.00 14.15
C GLN A 143 9.21 -11.19 14.87
N PRO A 144 7.95 -11.51 14.57
CA PRO A 144 7.35 -12.75 15.03
C PRO A 144 8.11 -13.94 14.42
N ASP A 145 7.89 -15.13 15.00
CA ASP A 145 8.42 -16.37 14.43
C ASP A 145 7.95 -16.59 12.97
N ALA A 146 8.70 -17.40 12.23
CA ALA A 146 8.45 -17.66 10.82
C ALA A 146 7.05 -18.24 10.56
N ALA A 147 6.48 -19.03 11.48
CA ALA A 147 5.15 -19.61 11.28
C ALA A 147 4.06 -18.54 11.31
N LEU A 148 4.10 -17.63 12.30
CA LEU A 148 3.17 -16.50 12.38
C LEU A 148 3.38 -15.54 11.21
N HIS A 149 4.63 -15.22 10.84
CA HIS A 149 4.92 -14.36 9.69
C HIS A 149 4.38 -14.94 8.38
N ASN A 150 4.64 -16.21 8.10
CA ASN A 150 4.21 -16.89 6.88
C ASN A 150 2.69 -17.09 6.84
N TRP A 151 2.08 -17.42 7.97
CA TRP A 151 0.63 -17.51 8.06
C TRP A 151 -0.04 -16.16 7.91
N LEU A 152 0.52 -15.06 8.42
CA LEU A 152 -0.07 -13.74 8.25
C LEU A 152 0.18 -13.17 6.84
N GLY A 153 1.34 -13.48 6.26
CA GLY A 153 1.84 -12.88 5.02
C GLY A 153 2.50 -11.52 5.25
N GLY A 154 3.03 -11.28 6.44
CA GLY A 154 3.61 -9.99 6.84
C GLY A 154 3.82 -9.88 8.35
N LEU A 155 4.11 -8.66 8.81
CA LEU A 155 4.22 -8.33 10.24
C LEU A 155 2.85 -7.98 10.83
N VAL A 156 2.69 -8.13 12.14
CA VAL A 156 1.53 -7.58 12.85
C VAL A 156 1.77 -6.08 13.00
N VAL A 157 1.05 -5.27 12.23
CA VAL A 157 1.13 -3.80 12.28
C VAL A 157 -0.23 -3.21 12.69
N PRO A 158 -0.26 -1.99 13.25
CA PRO A 158 -1.51 -1.33 13.56
C PRO A 158 -2.36 -1.02 12.32
N ILE A 159 -3.66 -1.28 12.40
CA ILE A 159 -4.62 -0.92 11.36
C ILE A 159 -5.11 0.50 11.64
N VAL A 160 -4.60 1.48 10.88
CA VAL A 160 -4.90 2.90 11.15
C VAL A 160 -6.30 3.31 10.69
N ARG A 161 -6.88 2.59 9.72
CA ARG A 161 -8.23 2.84 9.21
C ARG A 161 -9.06 1.55 9.30
N PRO A 162 -9.53 1.17 10.51
CA PRO A 162 -10.17 -0.12 10.74
C PRO A 162 -11.42 -0.33 9.87
N GLU A 163 -12.27 0.69 9.72
CA GLU A 163 -13.46 0.56 8.87
C GLU A 163 -13.13 0.33 7.39
N GLN A 164 -12.16 1.07 6.84
CA GLN A 164 -11.72 0.88 5.45
C GLN A 164 -11.08 -0.49 5.24
N ALA A 165 -10.26 -0.94 6.19
CA ALA A 165 -9.65 -2.27 6.14
C ALA A 165 -10.70 -3.38 6.18
N ARG A 166 -11.70 -3.30 7.07
CA ARG A 166 -12.80 -4.27 7.13
C ARG A 166 -13.64 -4.25 5.85
N ALA A 167 -13.94 -3.07 5.32
CA ALA A 167 -14.67 -2.92 4.06
C ALA A 167 -13.92 -3.55 2.86
N ALA A 168 -12.58 -3.42 2.82
CA ALA A 168 -11.76 -4.09 1.81
C ALA A 168 -11.82 -5.62 1.96
N VAL A 169 -11.77 -6.14 3.19
CA VAL A 169 -11.92 -7.59 3.45
C VAL A 169 -13.32 -8.08 3.09
N TYR A 170 -14.36 -7.28 3.28
CA TYR A 170 -15.71 -7.60 2.81
C TYR A 170 -15.73 -7.81 1.30
N VAL A 171 -15.14 -6.88 0.54
CA VAL A 171 -15.04 -6.99 -0.92
C VAL A 171 -14.28 -8.27 -1.29
N GLN A 172 -13.15 -8.55 -0.65
CA GLN A 172 -12.41 -9.80 -0.87
C GLN A 172 -13.28 -11.04 -0.65
N LEU A 173 -14.06 -11.11 0.44
CA LEU A 173 -14.92 -12.27 0.72
C LEU A 173 -15.97 -12.52 -0.38
N VAL A 174 -16.57 -11.46 -0.92
CA VAL A 174 -17.63 -11.59 -1.94
C VAL A 174 -17.07 -11.79 -3.35
N THR A 175 -15.82 -11.39 -3.61
CA THR A 175 -15.18 -11.54 -4.93
C THR A 175 -14.15 -12.67 -4.99
N ALA A 176 -13.84 -13.33 -3.88
CA ALA A 176 -12.81 -14.36 -3.83
C ALA A 176 -13.17 -15.54 -4.75
N PRO A 177 -12.20 -16.05 -5.55
CA PRO A 177 -12.42 -17.19 -6.44
C PRO A 177 -12.51 -18.53 -5.70
N SER A 178 -12.32 -18.55 -4.38
CA SER A 178 -12.30 -19.77 -3.55
C SER A 178 -13.69 -20.10 -2.98
N GLN A 179 -14.09 -21.36 -3.04
CA GLN A 179 -15.33 -21.88 -2.47
C GLN A 179 -15.32 -21.73 -0.96
N ALA A 180 -14.18 -21.93 -0.31
CA ALA A 180 -14.06 -21.73 1.14
C ALA A 180 -14.40 -20.28 1.53
N ALA A 181 -13.92 -19.28 0.77
CA ALA A 181 -14.24 -17.88 1.04
C ALA A 181 -15.73 -17.57 0.79
N ARG A 182 -16.31 -18.11 -0.30
CA ARG A 182 -17.75 -17.95 -0.62
C ARG A 182 -18.64 -18.61 0.43
N SER A 183 -18.36 -19.84 0.82
CA SER A 183 -19.08 -20.55 1.88
C SER A 183 -18.93 -19.86 3.24
N CYS A 184 -17.75 -19.31 3.53
CA CYS A 184 -17.54 -18.49 4.72
C CYS A 184 -18.46 -17.25 4.72
N PHE A 185 -18.53 -16.53 3.60
CA PHE A 185 -19.46 -15.41 3.45
C PHE A 185 -20.91 -15.86 3.69
N LEU A 186 -21.30 -17.04 3.19
CA LEU A 186 -22.63 -17.63 3.41
C LEU A 186 -22.88 -18.17 4.83
N GLY A 187 -21.86 -18.20 5.70
CA GLY A 187 -21.99 -18.54 7.12
C GLY A 187 -21.50 -19.92 7.54
N VAL A 188 -20.82 -20.66 6.65
CA VAL A 188 -20.21 -21.96 7.00
C VAL A 188 -18.91 -21.73 7.76
N MET A 189 -18.93 -21.91 9.08
CA MET A 189 -17.80 -21.52 9.96
C MET A 189 -16.52 -22.32 9.70
N ASN A 190 -16.64 -23.61 9.38
CA ASN A 190 -15.45 -24.41 9.06
C ASN A 190 -14.74 -23.88 7.81
N ASP A 191 -15.51 -23.40 6.83
CA ASP A 191 -14.96 -22.80 5.62
C ASP A 191 -14.36 -21.42 5.87
N CYS A 192 -14.83 -20.68 6.89
CA CYS A 192 -14.12 -19.50 7.35
C CYS A 192 -12.74 -19.83 7.91
N ARG A 193 -12.61 -20.89 8.72
CA ARG A 193 -11.30 -21.35 9.19
C ARG A 193 -10.40 -21.76 8.01
N ASN A 194 -10.94 -22.47 7.02
CA ASN A 194 -10.21 -22.87 5.82
C ASN A 194 -9.74 -21.64 5.01
N ALA A 195 -10.63 -20.68 4.78
CA ALA A 195 -10.35 -19.46 4.02
C ALA A 195 -9.30 -18.56 4.69
N LEU A 196 -9.31 -18.50 6.02
CA LEU A 196 -8.29 -17.82 6.84
C LEU A 196 -6.99 -18.62 6.99
N GLY A 197 -6.93 -19.85 6.45
CA GLY A 197 -5.76 -20.73 6.57
C GLY A 197 -5.47 -21.17 8.00
N LEU A 198 -6.50 -21.31 8.83
CA LEU A 198 -6.42 -21.75 10.22
C LEU A 198 -6.50 -23.26 10.37
N ALA A 199 -7.07 -23.96 9.40
CA ALA A 199 -7.16 -25.42 9.44
C ALA A 199 -5.87 -26.04 8.92
N GLU A 200 -5.35 -27.03 9.64
CA GLU A 200 -4.22 -27.85 9.19
C GLU A 200 -4.68 -28.79 8.09
N SER A 201 -4.00 -28.78 6.94
CA SER A 201 -4.26 -29.70 5.84
C SER A 201 -2.96 -30.08 5.13
N PRO A 202 -2.76 -31.37 4.84
CA PRO A 202 -1.64 -31.81 4.02
C PRO A 202 -1.79 -31.42 2.54
N ASP A 203 -3.00 -31.08 2.08
CA ASP A 203 -3.28 -30.61 0.71
C ASP A 203 -4.07 -29.29 0.74
N PRO A 204 -3.38 -28.13 0.86
CA PRO A 204 -4.03 -26.83 0.84
C PRO A 204 -4.76 -26.54 -0.47
N LEU A 205 -4.30 -27.10 -1.60
CA LEU A 205 -4.92 -26.89 -2.90
C LEU A 205 -6.34 -27.46 -2.92
N ARG A 206 -6.52 -28.70 -2.46
CA ARG A 206 -7.85 -29.31 -2.39
C ARG A 206 -8.75 -28.67 -1.34
N GLN A 207 -8.18 -28.18 -0.25
CA GLN A 207 -8.94 -27.51 0.81
C GLN A 207 -9.44 -26.13 0.38
N TRP A 208 -8.59 -25.34 -0.28
CA TRP A 208 -8.90 -23.97 -0.66
C TRP A 208 -9.67 -23.88 -1.99
N TYR A 209 -9.42 -24.81 -2.91
CA TYR A 209 -10.00 -24.84 -4.24
C TYR A 209 -10.51 -26.25 -4.57
N PRO A 210 -11.58 -26.71 -3.88
CA PRO A 210 -12.08 -28.07 -4.01
C PRO A 210 -12.66 -28.36 -5.39
N SER A 211 -13.20 -27.36 -6.09
CA SER A 211 -13.82 -27.59 -7.41
C SER A 211 -12.82 -27.51 -8.57
N VAL A 212 -13.08 -28.31 -9.60
CA VAL A 212 -12.31 -28.31 -10.86
C VAL A 212 -12.33 -26.94 -11.52
N GLY A 213 -13.50 -26.29 -11.53
CA GLY A 213 -13.68 -24.97 -12.14
C GLY A 213 -12.81 -23.90 -11.51
N GLU A 214 -12.59 -23.95 -10.20
CA GLU A 214 -11.74 -23.01 -9.48
C GLU A 214 -10.27 -23.21 -9.78
N ARG A 215 -9.79 -24.47 -9.78
CA ARG A 215 -8.42 -24.79 -10.14
C ARG A 215 -8.11 -24.35 -11.57
N ARG A 216 -9.03 -24.61 -12.51
CA ARG A 216 -8.92 -24.12 -13.89
C ARG A 216 -8.91 -22.59 -13.95
N ALA A 217 -9.80 -21.92 -13.22
CA ALA A 217 -9.85 -20.46 -13.20
C ALA A 217 -8.56 -19.85 -12.65
N LEU A 218 -7.96 -20.44 -11.60
CA LEU A 218 -6.66 -20.02 -11.08
C LEU A 218 -5.57 -20.14 -12.15
N VAL A 219 -5.46 -21.31 -12.78
CA VAL A 219 -4.43 -21.53 -13.80
C VAL A 219 -4.60 -20.56 -14.97
N VAL A 220 -5.81 -20.44 -15.51
CA VAL A 220 -6.07 -19.68 -16.76
C VAL A 220 -6.13 -18.16 -16.54
N ARG A 221 -6.57 -17.69 -15.36
CA ARG A 221 -6.73 -16.24 -15.09
C ARG A 221 -5.61 -15.65 -14.27
N ALA A 222 -5.03 -16.40 -13.33
CA ALA A 222 -4.01 -15.88 -12.41
C ALA A 222 -2.59 -16.32 -12.76
N PHE A 223 -2.42 -17.48 -13.42
CA PHE A 223 -1.11 -18.06 -13.69
C PHE A 223 -0.81 -18.33 -15.17
N ALA A 224 -1.64 -17.85 -16.10
CA ALA A 224 -1.43 -18.09 -17.53
C ALA A 224 -0.08 -17.51 -18.01
N GLU A 225 0.27 -16.31 -17.54
CA GLU A 225 1.56 -15.69 -17.86
C GLU A 225 2.73 -16.43 -17.22
N TYR A 226 2.57 -16.88 -15.97
CA TYR A 226 3.58 -17.64 -15.24
C TYR A 226 3.97 -18.91 -16.00
N PHE A 227 2.98 -19.72 -16.39
CA PHE A 227 3.25 -20.97 -17.13
C PHE A 227 3.51 -20.75 -18.62
N GLY A 228 3.07 -19.63 -19.18
CA GLY A 228 3.21 -19.31 -20.60
C GLY A 228 4.56 -18.70 -20.97
N TYR A 229 5.10 -17.83 -20.12
CA TYR A 229 6.31 -17.04 -20.41
C TYR A 229 7.41 -17.24 -19.38
N LEU A 230 7.08 -17.20 -18.08
CA LEU A 230 8.10 -17.19 -17.02
C LEU A 230 8.80 -18.55 -16.85
N ASP A 231 8.14 -19.65 -17.19
CA ASP A 231 8.72 -21.01 -17.20
C ASP A 231 9.28 -21.40 -18.59
N HIS A 232 9.68 -20.41 -19.41
CA HIS A 232 10.16 -20.59 -20.80
C HIS A 232 9.23 -21.44 -21.69
N GLY A 233 7.94 -21.51 -21.35
CA GLY A 233 6.95 -22.30 -22.06
C GLY A 233 7.05 -23.82 -21.86
N ALA A 234 7.88 -24.31 -20.91
CA ALA A 234 8.06 -25.73 -20.65
C ALA A 234 6.73 -26.47 -20.34
N ARG A 235 5.79 -25.76 -19.68
CA ARG A 235 4.49 -26.30 -19.27
C ARG A 235 3.33 -25.89 -20.17
N LYS A 236 3.60 -25.33 -21.35
CA LYS A 236 2.57 -24.83 -22.28
C LYS A 236 1.56 -25.92 -22.74
N PRO A 237 1.95 -27.17 -23.04
CA PRO A 237 0.99 -28.23 -23.39
C PRO A 237 0.04 -28.58 -22.23
N THR A 238 0.57 -28.63 -21.00
CA THR A 238 -0.22 -28.88 -19.78
C THR A 238 -1.17 -27.70 -19.51
N LEU A 239 -0.72 -26.47 -19.73
CA LEU A 239 -1.55 -25.26 -19.63
C LEU A 239 -2.73 -25.30 -20.62
N GLN A 240 -2.48 -25.66 -21.88
CA GLN A 240 -3.53 -25.83 -22.89
C GLN A 240 -4.53 -26.93 -22.49
N SER A 241 -4.03 -28.05 -21.96
CA SER A 241 -4.86 -29.17 -21.49
C SER A 241 -5.75 -28.77 -20.30
N CYS A 242 -5.21 -28.02 -19.35
CA CYS A 242 -6.00 -27.44 -18.26
C CYS A 242 -7.05 -26.45 -18.81
N GLY A 243 -6.65 -25.59 -19.75
CA GLY A 243 -7.52 -24.65 -20.46
C GLY A 243 -8.67 -25.35 -21.21
N ALA A 244 -8.46 -26.57 -21.70
CA ALA A 244 -9.47 -27.41 -22.34
C ALA A 244 -10.38 -28.16 -21.36
N GLY A 245 -10.08 -28.13 -20.05
CA GLY A 245 -10.91 -28.72 -19.00
C GLY A 245 -10.30 -29.91 -18.25
N SER A 246 -9.03 -30.27 -18.49
CA SER A 246 -8.37 -31.36 -17.75
C SER A 246 -8.01 -30.93 -16.32
N ASP A 247 -8.74 -31.46 -15.34
CA ASP A 247 -8.48 -31.19 -13.91
C ASP A 247 -7.11 -31.70 -13.44
N ALA A 248 -6.70 -32.87 -13.96
CA ALA A 248 -5.39 -33.45 -13.64
C ALA A 248 -4.27 -32.50 -14.08
N ALA A 249 -4.35 -31.95 -15.29
CA ALA A 249 -3.40 -30.96 -15.79
C ALA A 249 -3.42 -29.67 -14.96
N CYS A 250 -4.61 -29.17 -14.58
CA CYS A 250 -4.71 -28.00 -13.71
C CYS A 250 -4.07 -28.24 -12.33
N THR A 251 -4.30 -29.41 -11.75
CA THR A 251 -3.75 -29.80 -10.45
C THR A 251 -2.24 -29.98 -10.50
N GLU A 252 -1.72 -30.59 -11.57
CA GLU A 252 -0.28 -30.73 -11.82
C GLU A 252 0.41 -29.36 -11.87
N LEU A 253 -0.14 -28.42 -12.65
CA LEU A 253 0.37 -27.05 -12.74
C LEU A 253 0.36 -26.36 -11.38
N LEU A 254 -0.74 -26.41 -10.64
CA LEU A 254 -0.83 -25.75 -9.33
C LEU A 254 0.10 -26.37 -8.29
N ARG A 255 0.35 -27.69 -8.34
CA ARG A 255 1.31 -28.36 -7.45
C ARG A 255 2.77 -28.09 -7.81
N SER A 256 3.01 -27.71 -9.06
CA SER A 256 4.34 -27.36 -9.56
C SER A 256 4.76 -25.91 -9.26
N LEU A 257 3.90 -25.15 -8.56
CA LEU A 257 4.21 -23.81 -8.07
C LEU A 257 5.22 -23.87 -6.90
N PRO A 258 6.14 -22.89 -6.79
CA PRO A 258 7.00 -22.79 -5.63
C PRO A 258 6.21 -22.64 -4.32
N PRO A 259 6.77 -23.09 -3.17
CA PRO A 259 6.14 -22.89 -1.88
C PRO A 259 5.76 -21.43 -1.63
N GLY A 260 4.53 -21.19 -1.19
CA GLY A 260 4.01 -19.84 -0.90
C GLY A 260 3.46 -19.07 -2.11
N VAL A 261 3.61 -19.56 -3.34
CA VAL A 261 3.08 -18.91 -4.55
C VAL A 261 1.60 -19.21 -4.76
N LEU A 262 1.11 -20.37 -4.28
CA LEU A 262 -0.32 -20.69 -4.33
C LEU A 262 -1.12 -19.61 -3.56
N PRO A 263 -2.05 -18.89 -4.23
CA PRO A 263 -2.75 -17.79 -3.60
C PRO A 263 -3.66 -18.33 -2.52
N ARG A 264 -3.57 -17.75 -1.33
CA ARG A 264 -4.47 -18.05 -0.23
C ARG A 264 -5.85 -17.45 -0.52
N PRO A 265 -6.97 -18.09 -0.06
CA PRO A 265 -8.32 -17.59 -0.31
C PRO A 265 -8.54 -16.15 0.15
N LEU A 266 -7.90 -15.76 1.27
CA LEU A 266 -7.96 -14.42 1.83
C LEU A 266 -6.55 -13.86 2.04
N THR A 267 -6.40 -12.54 1.87
CA THR A 267 -5.09 -11.89 1.86
C THR A 267 -4.57 -11.61 3.29
N TYR A 268 -3.46 -10.88 3.37
CA TYR A 268 -2.93 -10.35 4.63
C TYR A 268 -4.00 -9.59 5.42
N ASP A 269 -4.77 -8.70 4.78
CA ASP A 269 -5.71 -7.81 5.47
C ASP A 269 -6.78 -8.57 6.27
N ALA A 270 -7.29 -9.66 5.70
CA ALA A 270 -8.30 -10.50 6.35
C ALA A 270 -7.75 -11.16 7.62
N ARG A 271 -6.52 -11.68 7.55
CA ARG A 271 -5.83 -12.33 8.66
C ARG A 271 -5.36 -11.32 9.70
N ALA A 272 -4.89 -10.15 9.27
CA ALA A 272 -4.54 -9.04 10.14
C ALA A 272 -5.77 -8.55 10.92
N ALA A 273 -6.93 -8.42 10.27
CA ALA A 273 -8.18 -8.06 10.95
C ALA A 273 -8.55 -9.08 12.05
N LEU A 274 -8.36 -10.39 11.81
CA LEU A 274 -8.58 -11.44 12.81
C LEU A 274 -7.60 -11.29 14.00
N VAL A 275 -6.30 -11.09 13.73
CA VAL A 275 -5.29 -10.85 14.76
C VAL A 275 -5.66 -9.63 15.60
N HIS A 276 -6.07 -8.54 14.97
CA HIS A 276 -6.49 -7.31 15.66
C HIS A 276 -7.67 -7.53 16.60
N ILE A 277 -8.67 -8.31 16.17
CA ILE A 277 -9.79 -8.68 17.04
C ILE A 277 -9.29 -9.51 18.23
N ALA A 278 -8.39 -10.47 18.00
CA ALA A 278 -7.81 -11.28 19.06
C ALA A 278 -7.06 -10.43 20.09
N LEU A 279 -6.22 -9.51 19.61
CA LEU A 279 -5.45 -8.61 20.46
C LEU A 279 -6.35 -7.66 21.27
N ARG A 280 -7.39 -7.11 20.63
CA ARG A 280 -8.36 -6.24 21.30
C ARG A 280 -9.15 -6.97 22.38
N LEU A 281 -9.58 -8.22 22.14
CA LEU A 281 -10.27 -9.04 23.14
C LEU A 281 -9.35 -9.43 24.31
N GLY A 282 -8.11 -9.78 23.99
CA GLY A 282 -7.13 -10.24 24.98
C GLY A 282 -6.49 -9.13 25.82
N GLY A 283 -6.71 -7.87 25.45
CA GLY A 283 -6.17 -6.70 26.14
C GLY A 283 -4.65 -6.55 26.00
N ARG A 284 -4.06 -5.82 26.96
CA ARG A 284 -2.65 -5.35 26.89
C ARG A 284 -1.60 -6.46 26.78
N GLU A 285 -1.85 -7.64 27.36
CA GLU A 285 -0.92 -8.77 27.30
C GLU A 285 -1.14 -9.70 26.09
N ALA A 286 -2.13 -9.42 25.24
CA ALA A 286 -2.51 -10.34 24.17
C ALA A 286 -1.39 -10.57 23.16
N TYR A 287 -0.66 -9.52 22.80
CA TYR A 287 0.45 -9.62 21.84
C TYR A 287 1.61 -10.45 22.43
N HIS A 288 1.93 -10.25 23.71
CA HIS A 288 2.91 -11.08 24.41
C HIS A 288 2.51 -12.57 24.36
N ARG A 289 1.27 -12.91 24.73
CA ARG A 289 0.77 -14.30 24.67
C ARG A 289 0.82 -14.89 23.26
N LEU A 290 0.50 -14.08 22.24
CA LEU A 290 0.52 -14.50 20.84
C LEU A 290 1.92 -14.97 20.39
N ILE A 291 2.97 -14.26 20.83
CA ILE A 291 4.35 -14.54 20.42
C ILE A 291 5.11 -15.48 21.37
N ALA A 292 4.66 -15.61 22.62
CA ALA A 292 5.34 -16.42 23.65
C ALA A 292 5.28 -17.94 23.40
N THR A 293 4.38 -18.42 22.53
CA THR A 293 4.15 -19.85 22.29
C THR A 293 4.34 -20.23 20.81
N PRO A 294 5.56 -20.07 20.24
CA PRO A 294 5.80 -20.25 18.81
C PRO A 294 5.59 -21.70 18.33
N ALA A 295 5.68 -22.69 19.23
CA ALA A 295 5.48 -24.10 18.91
C ALA A 295 4.00 -24.50 18.73
N LEU A 296 3.06 -23.69 19.20
CA LEU A 296 1.63 -24.00 19.09
C LEU A 296 1.09 -23.64 17.69
N PRO A 297 0.11 -24.39 17.17
CA PRO A 297 -0.62 -24.01 15.96
C PRO A 297 -1.24 -22.61 16.07
N ILE A 298 -1.26 -21.88 14.96
CA ILE A 298 -1.80 -20.50 14.90
C ILE A 298 -3.21 -20.36 15.52
N PRO A 299 -4.18 -21.27 15.29
CA PRO A 299 -5.50 -21.18 15.92
C PRO A 299 -5.46 -21.15 17.45
N GLN A 300 -4.57 -21.97 18.04
CA GLN A 300 -4.41 -22.06 19.49
C GLN A 300 -3.73 -20.81 20.05
N ARG A 301 -2.74 -20.28 19.33
CA ARG A 301 -2.06 -19.02 19.68
C ARG A 301 -3.03 -17.85 19.67
N LEU A 302 -3.88 -17.74 18.64
CA LEU A 302 -4.91 -16.70 18.55
C LEU A 302 -5.97 -16.84 19.67
N ALA A 303 -6.43 -18.05 19.95
CA ALA A 303 -7.35 -18.33 21.04
C ALA A 303 -6.75 -17.95 22.41
N GLY A 304 -5.50 -18.35 22.67
CA GLY A 304 -4.78 -18.00 23.90
C GLY A 304 -4.48 -16.49 24.02
N ALA A 305 -4.20 -15.82 22.90
CA ALA A 305 -4.05 -14.37 22.87
C ALA A 305 -5.38 -13.68 23.21
N ALA A 306 -6.50 -14.11 22.61
CA ALA A 306 -7.81 -13.50 22.79
C ALA A 306 -8.53 -13.88 24.10
N GLY A 307 -8.18 -15.01 24.72
CA GLY A 307 -8.89 -15.56 25.87
C GLY A 307 -10.24 -16.20 25.53
N VAL A 308 -10.50 -16.48 24.25
CA VAL A 308 -11.75 -17.10 23.74
C VAL A 308 -11.42 -18.22 22.76
N SER A 309 -12.40 -19.08 22.43
CA SER A 309 -12.21 -20.11 21.41
C SER A 309 -11.98 -19.49 20.04
N VAL A 310 -11.23 -20.20 19.17
CA VAL A 310 -11.00 -19.75 17.78
C VAL A 310 -12.32 -19.56 17.01
N ASP A 311 -13.37 -20.30 17.37
CA ASP A 311 -14.68 -20.21 16.71
C ASP A 311 -15.43 -18.96 17.07
N SER A 312 -15.35 -18.58 18.35
CA SER A 312 -15.87 -17.29 18.81
C SER A 312 -15.13 -16.16 18.12
N LEU A 313 -13.81 -16.30 17.93
CA LEU A 313 -12.99 -15.30 17.26
C LEU A 313 -13.35 -15.18 15.76
N VAL A 314 -13.47 -16.30 15.05
CA VAL A 314 -13.81 -16.33 13.61
C VAL A 314 -15.25 -15.86 13.37
N SER A 315 -16.20 -16.22 14.24
CA SER A 315 -17.58 -15.75 14.14
C SER A 315 -17.69 -14.24 14.38
N LEU A 316 -17.00 -13.71 15.39
CA LEU A 316 -16.93 -12.26 15.64
C LEU A 316 -16.25 -11.52 14.49
N TRP A 317 -15.13 -12.04 13.99
CA TRP A 317 -14.46 -11.49 12.81
C TRP A 317 -15.41 -11.39 11.63
N ARG A 318 -16.12 -12.48 11.29
CA ARG A 318 -17.08 -12.46 10.18
C ARG A 318 -18.18 -11.44 10.42
N ALA A 319 -18.73 -11.37 11.63
CA ALA A 319 -19.78 -10.41 11.96
C ALA A 319 -19.31 -8.95 11.75
N GLU A 320 -18.08 -8.61 12.17
CA GLU A 320 -17.51 -7.28 11.95
C GLU A 320 -17.24 -6.98 10.47
N ILE A 321 -16.74 -7.95 9.71
CA ILE A 321 -16.54 -7.75 8.27
C ILE A 321 -17.87 -7.53 7.54
N LEU A 322 -18.92 -8.29 7.88
CA LEU A 322 -20.24 -8.12 7.28
C LEU A 322 -20.91 -6.80 7.67
N ALA A 323 -20.68 -6.33 8.91
CA ALA A 323 -21.17 -5.03 9.35
C ALA A 323 -20.47 -3.87 8.60
N ALA A 324 -19.21 -4.06 8.19
CA ALA A 324 -18.44 -3.08 7.42
C ALA A 324 -18.73 -3.09 5.91
N ARG A 325 -19.89 -3.59 5.49
CA ARG A 325 -20.31 -3.59 4.08
C ARG A 325 -20.22 -2.17 3.51
N PRO A 326 -19.49 -1.96 2.40
CA PRO A 326 -19.43 -0.65 1.76
C PRO A 326 -20.83 -0.16 1.38
N ALA A 327 -21.09 1.13 1.62
CA ALA A 327 -22.30 1.77 1.10
C ALA A 327 -22.32 1.61 -0.43
N PRO A 328 -23.45 1.18 -1.02
CA PRO A 328 -23.55 1.08 -2.47
C PRO A 328 -23.31 2.45 -3.08
N VAL A 329 -22.47 2.51 -4.12
CA VAL A 329 -22.31 3.73 -4.91
C VAL A 329 -23.63 3.98 -5.62
N THR A 330 -24.40 4.96 -5.14
CA THR A 330 -25.61 5.42 -5.81
C THR A 330 -25.15 6.23 -7.02
N VAL A 331 -25.28 5.65 -8.20
CA VAL A 331 -25.08 6.40 -9.45
C VAL A 331 -26.24 7.38 -9.54
N PRO A 332 -26.00 8.70 -9.64
CA PRO A 332 -27.08 9.64 -9.83
C PRO A 332 -27.85 9.26 -11.11
N PRO A 333 -29.17 9.49 -11.16
CA PRO A 333 -30.01 9.04 -12.28
C PRO A 333 -29.58 9.62 -13.64
N TRP A 334 -28.78 10.70 -13.65
CA TRP A 334 -28.20 11.29 -14.85
C TRP A 334 -26.86 10.65 -15.29
N GLY A 335 -26.20 9.85 -14.44
CA GLY A 335 -24.91 9.22 -14.73
C GLY A 335 -24.90 8.37 -16.02
N PRO A 336 -25.91 7.52 -16.27
CA PRO A 336 -26.02 6.79 -17.53
C PRO A 336 -26.11 7.69 -18.75
N TRP A 337 -26.80 8.84 -18.65
CA TRP A 337 -26.93 9.81 -19.73
C TRP A 337 -25.61 10.49 -20.06
N VAL A 338 -24.79 10.79 -19.05
CA VAL A 338 -23.45 11.35 -19.27
C VAL A 338 -22.53 10.34 -19.96
N ALA A 339 -22.59 9.06 -19.57
CA ALA A 339 -21.84 8.00 -20.24
C ALA A 339 -22.28 7.86 -21.71
N LEU A 340 -23.59 7.80 -21.97
CA LEU A 340 -24.13 7.73 -23.34
C LEU A 340 -23.75 8.96 -24.17
N GLY A 341 -23.81 10.16 -23.58
CA GLY A 341 -23.41 11.40 -24.22
C GLY A 341 -21.94 11.38 -24.67
N TRP A 342 -21.03 10.97 -23.77
CA TRP A 342 -19.62 10.82 -24.13
C TRP A 342 -19.39 9.73 -25.17
N THR A 343 -20.09 8.60 -25.06
CA THR A 343 -19.98 7.51 -26.06
C THR A 343 -20.40 8.00 -27.45
N ALA A 344 -21.48 8.79 -27.54
CA ALA A 344 -21.92 9.41 -28.79
C ALA A 344 -20.90 10.42 -29.33
N VAL A 345 -20.33 11.27 -28.47
CA VAL A 345 -19.27 12.22 -28.86
C VAL A 345 -18.05 11.48 -29.41
N PHE A 346 -17.57 10.42 -28.73
CA PHE A 346 -16.44 9.63 -29.21
C PHE A 346 -16.76 8.88 -30.51
N ALA A 347 -17.97 8.34 -30.66
CA ALA A 347 -18.41 7.71 -31.90
C ALA A 347 -18.43 8.71 -33.06
N VAL A 348 -18.94 9.92 -32.86
CA VAL A 348 -18.95 10.98 -33.87
C VAL A 348 -17.52 11.43 -34.22
N CYS A 349 -16.64 11.61 -33.23
CA CYS A 349 -15.24 11.94 -33.46
C CYS A 349 -14.50 10.83 -34.24
N ALA A 350 -14.75 9.56 -33.94
CA ALA A 350 -14.19 8.43 -34.66
C ALA A 350 -14.68 8.36 -36.12
N LEU A 351 -15.98 8.63 -36.36
CA LEU A 351 -16.53 8.71 -37.70
C LEU A 351 -15.96 9.91 -38.48
N ARG A 352 -15.73 11.06 -37.83
CA ARG A 352 -15.12 12.23 -38.46
C ARG A 352 -13.63 12.06 -38.76
N SER A 353 -12.88 11.34 -37.92
CA SER A 353 -11.44 11.10 -38.14
C SER A 353 -11.17 10.10 -39.27
N SER A 354 -12.12 9.21 -39.57
CA SER A 354 -12.03 8.27 -40.70
C SER A 354 -12.01 8.95 -42.09
N ARG A 355 -12.48 10.21 -42.18
CA ARG A 355 -12.44 11.00 -43.43
C ARG A 355 -11.04 11.46 -43.84
N TRP A 356 -10.03 11.36 -42.96
CA TRP A 356 -8.64 11.75 -43.25
C TRP A 356 -7.74 10.56 -43.62
N ARG A 357 -8.29 9.35 -43.76
CA ARG A 357 -7.53 8.12 -44.12
C ARG A 357 -7.87 7.54 -45.48
N VAL A 358 -8.63 8.26 -46.30
CA VAL A 358 -8.86 7.92 -47.72
C VAL A 358 -8.28 9.05 -48.56
N SER A 359 -6.96 9.09 -48.70
CA SER A 359 -6.22 9.94 -49.63
C SER A 359 -4.92 9.24 -50.01
#